data_AF-Q6MJF0-F1
#
_entry.id   AF-Q6MJF0-F1
#
_cell.length_a   1.000
_cell.length_b   1.000
_cell.length_c   1.000
_cell.angle_alpha   90.00
_cell.angle_beta   90.00
_cell.angle_gamma   90.00
#
_symmetry.space_group_name_H-M   'P 1'
#
loop_
_entity.id
_entity.type
_entity.pdbx_description
1 polymer ?
#
loop_
_entity_poly.entity_id
_entity_poly.type
_entity_poly.pdbx_seq_one_letter_code
_entity_poly.pdbx_strand_id
1 'polypeptide(L)'
;MKNSSHMQMFASFRLGPAELAISISSLQEVVNYPEKITLVPLAPDYLTGLFNLRGTVTPIVDMGRLLDVETSNSGSVKKVAIVHVNNVRIGLLFDSTSEILNVQTGDISRFDNHLEGRKSVIRSVLKLNGGDRIVEVLDPEALVKIENIPQILEQSRSTATELTRKSSKRDQCITVRSGALEFGLSISGIREIIRVPEIKRSVLAVDYCIGMVNLRGTIIPILDFRMFLKIEGDECRDLESRRIVILKLQKVQVGFLVDSVDSIVTFFEEEVLPIPMFAQEKVEMMRGLLAQDNKANVVLLNESKILSDQEILAITRGHDSLYGNREKEAEAAKAKTERKPYISFRLDFLLSTRLSSIDEIAKVEGELMRPPGYPEYVVGMMKMRGDVVTIVDLRAFYGMKPAADPLNSRILIVKGQQSKFGLLVDSVESIDTVDEANKARIPTILAPEATKTLQGHMKEIVEVTDLAGVKKTFMILDVPELMNRLDVRAA
;
A
#
# COMPACT_ATOMS: atom_id res chain seq x y z
N MET A 1 14.05 -62.77 4.52
CA MET A 1 13.11 -61.67 4.20
C MET A 1 13.67 -60.40 4.80
N LYS A 2 14.07 -59.41 3.98
CA LYS A 2 14.61 -58.13 4.46
C LYS A 2 13.43 -57.27 4.93
N ASN A 3 13.20 -57.16 6.25
CA ASN A 3 12.42 -56.06 6.81
C ASN A 3 13.29 -54.81 6.71
N SER A 4 13.19 -54.08 5.60
CA SER A 4 13.62 -52.68 5.59
C SER A 4 12.59 -51.91 6.41
N SER A 5 12.89 -51.67 7.68
CA SER A 5 12.15 -50.72 8.51
C SER A 5 12.27 -49.34 7.88
N HIS A 6 11.23 -48.91 7.17
CA HIS A 6 11.21 -47.59 6.56
C HIS A 6 11.06 -46.56 7.67
N MET A 7 12.14 -45.83 7.97
CA MET A 7 12.11 -44.77 8.97
C MET A 7 11.60 -43.48 8.30
N GLN A 8 10.77 -42.72 9.00
CA GLN A 8 10.28 -41.43 8.56
C GLN A 8 10.73 -40.35 9.54
N MET A 9 11.08 -39.18 9.02
CA MET A 9 11.61 -38.08 9.82
C MET A 9 10.59 -36.95 9.91
N PHE A 10 10.35 -36.47 11.12
CA PHE A 10 9.42 -35.39 11.41
C PHE A 10 10.12 -34.29 12.21
N ALA A 11 9.80 -33.04 11.94
CA ALA A 11 10.15 -31.93 12.83
C ALA A 11 8.98 -31.70 13.80
N SER A 12 9.27 -31.59 15.09
CA SER A 12 8.28 -31.37 16.14
C SER A 12 8.30 -29.93 16.66
N PHE A 13 7.12 -29.43 17.01
CA PHE A 13 6.84 -28.07 17.41
C PHE A 13 5.85 -28.07 18.58
N ARG A 14 5.96 -27.06 19.44
CA ARG A 14 5.04 -26.86 20.55
C ARG A 14 3.98 -25.83 20.19
N LEU A 15 2.73 -26.13 20.54
CA LEU A 15 1.58 -25.24 20.41
C LEU A 15 0.73 -25.34 21.68
N GLY A 16 0.92 -24.42 22.62
CA GLY A 16 0.32 -24.48 23.95
C GLY A 16 0.61 -25.82 24.64
N PRO A 17 -0.42 -26.56 25.08
CA PRO A 17 -0.24 -27.88 25.69
C PRO A 17 0.04 -28.99 24.65
N ALA A 18 -0.19 -28.73 23.35
CA ALA A 18 -0.06 -29.73 22.30
C ALA A 18 1.36 -29.78 21.73
N GLU A 19 1.73 -30.99 21.27
CA GLU A 19 2.94 -31.22 20.47
C GLU A 19 2.54 -31.69 19.08
N LEU A 20 2.95 -30.92 18.07
CA LEU A 20 2.63 -31.14 16.66
C LEU A 20 3.89 -31.50 15.90
N ALA A 21 3.76 -32.35 14.88
CA ALA A 21 4.84 -32.75 14.02
C ALA A 21 4.48 -32.54 12.54
N ILE A 22 5.48 -32.27 11.72
CA ILE A 22 5.33 -32.20 10.26
C ILE A 22 6.45 -33.01 9.59
N SER A 23 6.14 -33.63 8.46
CA SER A 23 7.16 -34.35 7.68
C SER A 23 8.29 -33.40 7.30
N ILE A 24 9.54 -33.80 7.56
CA ILE A 24 10.70 -32.95 7.26
C ILE A 24 10.85 -32.70 5.75
N SER A 25 10.31 -33.58 4.91
CA SER A 25 10.31 -33.43 3.45
C SER A 25 9.55 -32.19 2.97
N SER A 26 8.58 -31.73 3.76
CA SER A 26 7.76 -30.55 3.43
C SER A 26 8.23 -29.30 4.17
N LEU A 27 9.15 -29.44 5.13
CA LEU A 27 9.71 -28.34 5.89
C LEU A 27 10.95 -27.78 5.20
N GLN A 28 10.89 -26.52 4.76
CA GLN A 28 12.01 -25.85 4.11
C GLN A 28 13.01 -25.27 5.12
N GLU A 29 12.53 -24.48 6.08
CA GLU A 29 13.34 -23.88 7.14
C GLU A 29 12.46 -23.46 8.32
N VAL A 30 13.06 -23.20 9.47
CA VAL A 30 12.38 -22.58 10.61
C VAL A 30 13.03 -21.25 10.91
N VAL A 31 12.23 -20.19 10.97
CA VAL A 31 12.68 -18.82 11.25
C VAL A 31 12.07 -18.31 12.54
N ASN A 32 12.65 -17.26 13.11
CA ASN A 32 12.00 -16.52 14.19
C ASN A 32 10.77 -15.80 13.63
N TYR A 33 9.79 -15.57 14.50
CA TYR A 33 8.68 -14.67 14.18
C TYR A 33 9.23 -13.31 13.72
N PRO A 34 8.81 -12.79 12.56
CA PRO A 34 9.36 -11.55 12.01
C PRO A 34 8.94 -10.35 12.87
N GLU A 35 9.84 -9.37 12.99
CA GLU A 35 9.55 -8.12 13.73
C GLU A 35 8.47 -7.28 13.04
N LYS A 36 8.32 -7.41 11.71
CA LYS A 36 7.35 -6.69 10.90
C LYS A 36 6.49 -7.66 10.09
N ILE A 37 5.18 -7.49 10.17
CA ILE A 37 4.18 -8.24 9.40
C ILE A 37 3.26 -7.26 8.70
N THR A 38 2.90 -7.57 7.46
CA THR A 38 1.87 -6.85 6.72
C THR A 38 0.54 -7.52 6.94
N LEU A 39 -0.39 -6.81 7.57
CA LEU A 39 -1.75 -7.30 7.73
C LEU A 39 -2.46 -7.27 6.37
N VAL A 40 -3.39 -8.19 6.19
CA VAL A 40 -4.22 -8.26 4.98
C VAL A 40 -5.66 -7.95 5.40
N PRO A 41 -6.29 -6.92 4.82
CA PRO A 41 -7.69 -6.63 5.11
C PRO A 41 -8.56 -7.83 4.77
N LEU A 42 -9.66 -7.96 5.52
CA LEU A 42 -10.66 -9.03 5.37
C LEU A 42 -10.13 -10.45 5.58
N ALA A 43 -8.84 -10.63 5.85
CA ALA A 43 -8.22 -11.95 5.99
C ALA A 43 -8.88 -12.82 7.06
N PRO A 44 -8.80 -14.16 6.93
CA PRO A 44 -9.26 -15.05 7.98
C PRO A 44 -8.54 -14.78 9.31
N ASP A 45 -9.25 -15.04 10.42
CA ASP A 45 -8.78 -14.83 11.80
C ASP A 45 -7.45 -15.54 12.13
N TYR A 46 -7.21 -16.70 11.52
CA TYR A 46 -5.98 -17.48 11.67
C TYR A 46 -4.81 -16.96 10.81
N LEU A 47 -5.02 -16.01 9.89
CA LEU A 47 -3.93 -15.39 9.16
C LEU A 47 -3.32 -14.27 9.99
N THR A 48 -2.10 -14.47 10.49
CA THR A 48 -1.37 -13.41 11.20
C THR A 48 -1.00 -12.26 10.24
N GLY A 49 -0.70 -12.59 8.99
CA GLY A 49 -0.39 -11.63 7.92
C GLY A 49 0.66 -12.17 6.95
N LEU A 50 1.25 -11.27 6.18
CA LEU A 50 2.29 -11.57 5.19
C LEU A 50 3.64 -11.04 5.66
N PHE A 51 4.70 -11.79 5.40
CA PHE A 51 6.07 -11.29 5.58
C PHE A 51 6.94 -11.63 4.37
N ASN A 52 8.00 -10.85 4.16
CA ASN A 52 8.92 -11.06 3.06
C ASN A 52 10.11 -11.92 3.54
N LEU A 53 10.19 -13.17 3.09
CA LEU A 53 11.30 -14.08 3.36
C LEU A 53 12.19 -14.19 2.12
N ARG A 54 13.36 -13.52 2.17
CA ARG A 54 14.36 -13.51 1.09
C ARG A 54 13.76 -13.15 -0.28
N GLY A 55 12.95 -12.10 -0.29
CA GLY A 55 12.25 -11.60 -1.48
C GLY A 55 10.89 -12.26 -1.71
N THR A 56 10.58 -13.40 -1.10
CA THR A 56 9.32 -14.12 -1.34
C THR A 56 8.31 -13.78 -0.26
N VAL A 57 7.16 -13.23 -0.64
CA VAL A 57 6.05 -13.05 0.29
C VAL A 57 5.64 -14.42 0.80
N THR A 58 5.52 -14.56 2.10
CA THR A 58 5.11 -15.80 2.75
C THR A 58 3.98 -15.45 3.71
N PRO A 59 2.79 -16.07 3.58
CA PRO A 59 1.73 -15.90 4.57
C PRO A 59 2.09 -16.64 5.87
N ILE A 60 1.74 -16.07 7.02
CA ILE A 60 1.90 -16.70 8.34
C ILE A 60 0.52 -17.09 8.86
N VAL A 61 0.32 -18.39 9.03
CA VAL A 61 -0.89 -18.97 9.62
C VAL A 61 -0.62 -19.27 11.10
N ASP A 62 -1.43 -18.66 11.97
CA ASP A 62 -1.47 -18.94 13.41
C ASP A 62 -2.11 -20.31 13.65
N MET A 63 -1.29 -21.31 13.96
CA MET A 63 -1.79 -22.67 14.19
C MET A 63 -2.66 -22.77 15.45
N GLY A 64 -2.47 -21.89 16.43
CA GLY A 64 -3.31 -21.83 17.63
C GLY A 64 -4.72 -21.40 17.26
N ARG A 65 -4.86 -20.33 16.48
CA ARG A 65 -6.17 -19.89 15.97
C ARG A 65 -6.77 -20.87 14.96
N LEU A 66 -5.94 -21.48 14.11
CA LEU A 66 -6.41 -22.44 13.11
C LEU A 66 -7.03 -23.69 13.76
N LEU A 67 -6.38 -24.21 14.81
CA LEU A 67 -6.78 -25.45 15.48
C LEU A 67 -7.64 -25.23 16.73
N ASP A 68 -7.89 -23.96 17.09
CA ASP A 68 -8.61 -23.56 18.30
C ASP A 68 -7.90 -24.07 19.58
N VAL A 69 -6.60 -23.80 19.66
CA VAL A 69 -5.71 -24.18 20.77
C VAL A 69 -5.28 -22.91 21.50
N GLU A 70 -5.54 -22.85 22.80
CA GLU A 70 -5.03 -21.79 23.65
C GLU A 70 -3.50 -21.83 23.71
N THR A 71 -2.88 -20.77 23.21
CA THR A 71 -1.42 -20.59 23.29
C THR A 71 -1.09 -19.64 24.43
N SER A 72 -0.11 -20.01 25.26
CA SER A 72 0.38 -19.17 26.34
C SER A 72 1.49 -18.25 25.83
N ASN A 73 1.43 -16.95 26.16
CA ASN A 73 2.51 -15.98 25.96
C ASN A 73 3.69 -16.22 26.93
N SER A 74 4.12 -17.48 27.12
CA SER A 74 5.37 -17.77 27.81
C SER A 74 6.50 -17.12 27.01
N GLY A 75 7.46 -16.47 27.68
CA GLY A 75 8.52 -15.64 27.08
C GLY A 75 9.50 -16.32 26.10
N SER A 76 9.13 -17.44 25.47
CA SER A 76 9.84 -18.03 24.33
C SER A 76 9.57 -17.26 23.04
N VAL A 77 10.62 -17.08 22.24
CA VAL A 77 10.50 -16.47 20.91
C VAL A 77 9.74 -17.42 19.98
N LYS A 78 8.53 -17.00 19.57
CA LYS A 78 7.69 -17.74 18.62
C LYS A 78 8.46 -18.06 17.34
N LYS A 79 8.12 -19.21 16.74
CA LYS A 79 8.81 -19.77 15.57
C LYS A 79 7.85 -19.91 14.40
N VAL A 80 8.35 -19.70 13.20
CA VAL A 80 7.58 -19.89 11.97
C VAL A 80 8.24 -21.01 11.17
N ALA A 81 7.53 -22.13 11.01
CA ALA A 81 7.93 -23.24 10.16
C ALA A 81 7.52 -22.95 8.72
N ILE A 82 8.50 -22.85 7.82
CA ILE A 82 8.25 -22.58 6.40
C ILE A 82 8.00 -23.91 5.70
N VAL A 83 6.78 -24.10 5.24
CA VAL A 83 6.30 -25.33 4.63
C VAL A 83 6.09 -25.10 3.14
N HIS A 84 6.57 -26.04 2.32
CA HIS A 84 6.43 -25.99 0.87
C HIS A 84 5.76 -27.27 0.36
N VAL A 85 4.63 -27.14 -0.32
CA VAL A 85 3.81 -28.25 -0.83
C VAL A 85 3.19 -27.83 -2.16
N ASN A 86 3.39 -28.60 -3.23
CA ASN A 86 2.73 -28.38 -4.53
C ASN A 86 2.84 -26.93 -5.05
N ASN A 87 4.03 -26.31 -4.95
CA ASN A 87 4.33 -24.91 -5.31
C ASN A 87 3.66 -23.86 -4.41
N VAL A 88 3.06 -24.26 -3.29
CA VAL A 88 2.49 -23.39 -2.29
C VAL A 88 3.44 -23.29 -1.11
N ARG A 89 3.80 -22.06 -0.75
CA ARG A 89 4.66 -21.75 0.38
C ARG A 89 3.88 -21.04 1.48
N ILE A 90 3.89 -21.59 2.70
CA ILE A 90 3.18 -21.06 3.87
C ILE A 90 4.08 -21.13 5.10
N GLY A 91 4.04 -20.12 5.96
CA GLY A 91 4.61 -20.14 7.29
C GLY A 91 3.59 -20.59 8.33
N LEU A 92 3.93 -21.56 9.15
CA LEU A 92 3.11 -22.03 10.27
C LEU A 92 3.69 -21.50 11.58
N LEU A 93 2.91 -20.72 12.32
CA LEU A 93 3.33 -20.12 13.59
C LEU A 93 3.13 -21.11 14.74
N PHE A 94 4.20 -21.32 15.50
CA PHE A 94 4.27 -22.16 16.69
C PHE A 94 4.94 -21.40 17.85
N ASP A 95 4.79 -21.91 19.07
CA ASP A 95 5.41 -21.30 20.26
C ASP A 95 6.91 -21.56 20.31
N SER A 96 7.33 -22.78 19.97
CA SER A 96 8.75 -23.16 19.91
C SER A 96 8.99 -24.38 19.04
N THR A 97 10.25 -24.56 18.59
CA THR A 97 10.75 -25.82 18.04
C THR A 97 11.09 -26.80 19.16
N SER A 98 10.82 -28.09 18.96
CA SER A 98 11.22 -29.16 19.87
C SER A 98 12.44 -29.89 19.32
N GLU A 99 12.24 -30.97 18.56
CA GLU A 99 13.31 -31.84 18.05
C GLU A 99 12.97 -32.47 16.69
N ILE A 100 13.95 -33.15 16.09
CA ILE A 100 13.74 -33.99 14.90
C ILE A 100 13.49 -35.43 15.37
N LEU A 101 12.34 -35.97 15.02
CA LEU A 101 11.88 -37.30 15.39
C LEU A 101 12.12 -38.28 14.24
N ASN A 102 12.80 -39.39 14.53
CA ASN A 102 12.96 -40.51 13.60
C ASN A 102 12.03 -41.64 14.04
N VAL A 103 10.96 -41.87 13.28
CA VAL A 103 9.86 -42.76 13.67
C VAL A 103 9.76 -43.94 12.72
N GLN A 104 9.54 -45.15 13.24
CA GLN A 104 9.27 -46.32 12.42
C GLN A 104 7.82 -46.31 11.95
N THR A 105 7.53 -46.83 10.74
CA THR A 105 6.16 -46.86 10.21
C THR A 105 5.14 -47.52 11.14
N GLY A 106 5.56 -48.52 11.94
CA GLY A 106 4.68 -49.20 12.91
C GLY A 106 4.23 -48.34 14.08
N ASP A 107 4.97 -47.27 14.40
CA ASP A 107 4.68 -46.34 15.50
C ASP A 107 3.80 -45.17 15.04
N ILE A 108 3.39 -45.16 13.77
CA ILE A 108 2.52 -44.14 13.18
C ILE A 108 1.10 -44.69 13.10
N SER A 109 0.18 -44.10 13.86
CA SER A 109 -1.24 -44.44 13.83
C SER A 109 -2.01 -43.39 13.03
N ARG A 110 -2.56 -43.78 11.87
CA ARG A 110 -3.38 -42.88 11.04
C ARG A 110 -4.82 -42.86 11.55
N PHE A 111 -5.49 -41.72 11.43
CA PHE A 111 -6.92 -41.65 11.71
C PHE A 111 -7.71 -42.26 10.54
N ASP A 112 -8.64 -43.16 10.86
CA ASP A 112 -9.47 -43.84 9.86
C ASP A 112 -10.63 -42.94 9.36
N ASN A 113 -11.05 -41.97 10.17
CA ASN A 113 -12.12 -41.02 9.83
C ASN A 113 -11.55 -39.71 9.29
N HIS A 114 -12.23 -39.13 8.29
CA HIS A 114 -12.02 -37.73 7.93
C HIS A 114 -12.48 -36.84 9.09
N LEU A 115 -11.55 -36.13 9.72
CA LEU A 115 -11.89 -34.99 10.56
C LEU A 115 -12.49 -33.90 9.66
N GLU A 116 -13.57 -33.27 10.08
CA GLU A 116 -14.21 -32.18 9.33
C GLU A 116 -13.62 -30.80 9.70
N GLY A 117 -13.75 -29.85 8.77
CA GLY A 117 -13.30 -28.46 8.99
C GLY A 117 -11.78 -28.32 9.15
N ARG A 118 -11.34 -27.31 9.92
CA ARG A 118 -9.92 -26.93 10.08
C ARG A 118 -9.06 -28.03 10.73
N LYS A 119 -9.66 -28.93 11.53
CA LYS A 119 -8.96 -30.04 12.20
C LYS A 119 -8.59 -31.18 11.25
N SER A 120 -9.14 -31.20 10.02
CA SER A 120 -8.76 -32.13 8.94
C SER A 120 -7.27 -32.16 8.60
N VAL A 121 -6.52 -31.12 8.98
CA VAL A 121 -5.06 -31.07 8.79
C VAL A 121 -4.30 -32.06 9.66
N ILE A 122 -4.89 -32.60 10.71
CA ILE A 122 -4.25 -33.60 11.58
C ILE A 122 -4.64 -34.99 11.08
N ARG A 123 -3.68 -35.77 10.55
CA ARG A 123 -3.98 -37.03 9.84
C ARG A 123 -3.44 -38.28 10.51
N SER A 124 -2.47 -38.13 11.41
CA SER A 124 -1.91 -39.25 12.15
C SER A 124 -1.32 -38.83 13.47
N VAL A 125 -0.94 -39.82 14.27
CA VAL A 125 -0.28 -39.67 15.57
C VAL A 125 0.96 -40.53 15.60
N LEU A 126 2.05 -39.98 16.14
CA LEU A 126 3.28 -40.71 16.47
C LEU A 126 3.17 -41.22 17.91
N LYS A 127 3.36 -42.52 18.09
CA LYS A 127 3.45 -43.17 19.41
C LYS A 127 4.91 -43.33 19.77
N LEU A 128 5.44 -42.40 20.56
CA LEU A 128 6.83 -42.41 21.00
C LEU A 128 6.95 -43.05 22.39
N ASN A 129 8.13 -43.58 22.71
CA ASN A 129 8.43 -44.17 24.02
C ASN A 129 7.42 -45.24 24.46
N GLY A 130 6.99 -46.12 23.54
CA GLY A 130 6.00 -47.16 23.85
C GLY A 130 4.58 -46.65 24.10
N GLY A 131 4.29 -45.38 23.80
CA GLY A 131 2.96 -44.78 23.91
C GLY A 131 2.86 -43.67 24.97
N ASP A 132 3.88 -43.48 25.80
CA ASP A 132 3.89 -42.47 26.87
C ASP A 132 3.93 -41.03 26.33
N ARG A 133 4.39 -40.85 25.09
CA ARG A 133 4.39 -39.56 24.40
C ARG A 133 3.68 -39.68 23.06
N ILE A 134 2.67 -38.84 22.90
CA ILE A 134 1.80 -38.77 21.73
C ILE A 134 2.06 -37.44 21.03
N VAL A 135 2.36 -37.50 19.73
CA VAL A 135 2.59 -36.31 18.91
C VAL A 135 1.67 -36.36 17.70
N GLU A 136 0.86 -35.32 17.50
CA GLU A 136 -0.07 -35.24 16.37
C GLU A 136 0.67 -34.77 15.12
N VAL A 137 0.39 -35.39 13.97
CA VAL A 137 1.08 -35.12 12.71
C VAL A 137 0.18 -34.33 11.78
N LEU A 138 0.66 -33.16 11.38
CA LEU A 138 0.08 -32.32 10.35
C LEU A 138 0.31 -32.94 8.97
N ASP A 139 -0.75 -33.00 8.18
CA ASP A 139 -0.71 -33.32 6.76
C ASP A 139 -0.55 -32.02 5.95
N PRO A 140 0.63 -31.79 5.35
CA PRO A 140 0.88 -30.58 4.56
C PRO A 140 -0.04 -30.48 3.33
N GLU A 141 -0.47 -31.62 2.76
CA GLU A 141 -1.40 -31.67 1.63
C GLU A 141 -2.81 -31.24 2.03
N ALA A 142 -3.25 -31.58 3.24
CA ALA A 142 -4.53 -31.14 3.77
C ALA A 142 -4.49 -29.66 4.15
N LEU A 143 -3.33 -29.18 4.65
CA LEU A 143 -3.14 -27.79 5.00
C LEU A 143 -3.33 -26.87 3.78
N VAL A 144 -2.72 -27.17 2.62
CA VAL A 144 -2.93 -26.33 1.42
C VAL A 144 -4.33 -26.40 0.83
N LYS A 145 -5.17 -27.35 1.28
CA LYS A 145 -6.55 -27.54 0.83
C LYS A 145 -7.59 -26.87 1.72
N ILE A 146 -7.20 -26.32 2.89
CA ILE A 146 -8.14 -25.55 3.71
C ILE A 146 -8.61 -24.35 2.89
N GLU A 147 -9.92 -24.13 2.92
CA GLU A 147 -10.54 -22.96 2.31
C GLU A 147 -9.87 -21.67 2.81
N ASN A 148 -9.52 -20.77 1.90
CA ASN A 148 -8.78 -19.52 2.22
C ASN A 148 -7.36 -19.70 2.76
N ILE A 149 -6.72 -20.87 2.59
CA ILE A 149 -5.27 -20.93 2.84
C ILE A 149 -4.51 -20.21 1.71
N PRO A 150 -3.73 -19.17 2.05
CA PRO A 150 -3.08 -18.33 1.07
C PRO A 150 -2.05 -19.10 0.22
N GLN A 151 -2.25 -19.09 -1.11
CA GLN A 151 -1.34 -19.71 -2.07
C GLN A 151 -0.63 -18.65 -2.91
N ILE A 152 0.71 -18.65 -2.87
CA ILE A 152 1.54 -17.93 -3.83
C ILE A 152 2.09 -18.96 -4.80
N LEU A 153 1.65 -18.91 -6.05
CA LEU A 153 2.22 -19.74 -7.10
C LEU A 153 3.58 -19.17 -7.47
N GLU A 154 4.67 -19.90 -7.19
CA GLU A 154 6.06 -19.45 -7.44
C GLU A 154 6.42 -19.29 -8.94
N GLN A 155 5.47 -19.41 -9.87
CA GLN A 155 5.71 -19.49 -11.33
C GLN A 155 6.09 -18.18 -12.05
N SER A 156 6.64 -17.15 -11.38
CA SER A 156 7.00 -15.89 -12.06
C SER A 156 8.38 -15.30 -11.71
N ARG A 157 9.30 -16.08 -11.14
CA ARG A 157 10.65 -15.59 -10.80
C ARG A 157 11.84 -16.26 -11.49
N SER A 158 11.59 -17.06 -12.51
CA SER A 158 12.68 -17.58 -13.34
C SER A 158 13.24 -16.49 -14.28
N THR A 159 14.41 -15.97 -13.90
CA THR A 159 15.53 -15.65 -14.83
C THR A 159 15.38 -14.47 -15.81
N ALA A 160 14.77 -13.35 -15.41
CA ALA A 160 14.73 -12.13 -16.25
C ALA A 160 15.31 -10.86 -15.59
N THR A 161 15.82 -10.94 -14.36
CA THR A 161 15.96 -9.75 -13.50
C THR A 161 17.12 -8.79 -13.84
N GLU A 162 18.01 -9.10 -14.79
CA GLU A 162 19.16 -8.21 -15.10
C GLU A 162 19.12 -7.55 -16.49
N LEU A 163 18.39 -8.10 -17.47
CA LEU A 163 18.43 -7.58 -18.86
C LEU A 163 17.20 -6.74 -19.25
N THR A 164 16.08 -6.83 -18.54
CA THR A 164 14.81 -6.13 -18.89
C THR A 164 14.50 -4.87 -18.08
N ARG A 165 15.32 -4.47 -17.09
CA ARG A 165 15.15 -3.22 -16.32
C ARG A 165 15.11 -1.93 -17.17
N LYS A 166 15.45 -1.99 -18.45
CA LYS A 166 15.47 -0.83 -19.35
C LYS A 166 14.14 -0.51 -20.06
N SER A 167 13.09 -1.33 -19.92
CA SER A 167 11.82 -1.08 -20.64
C SER A 167 10.53 -1.52 -19.92
N SER A 168 10.54 -1.74 -18.60
CA SER A 168 9.30 -2.04 -17.88
C SER A 168 8.45 -0.78 -17.66
N LYS A 169 7.13 -0.95 -17.75
CA LYS A 169 6.14 0.13 -17.59
C LYS A 169 6.22 0.66 -16.16
N ARG A 170 6.55 1.95 -16.03
CA ARG A 170 6.50 2.67 -14.74
C ARG A 170 5.06 3.05 -14.45
N ASP A 171 4.54 2.57 -13.33
CA ASP A 171 3.26 2.99 -12.79
C ASP A 171 3.49 3.78 -11.48
N GLN A 172 2.51 4.59 -11.10
CA GLN A 172 2.54 5.39 -9.87
C GLN A 172 1.28 5.13 -9.06
N CYS A 173 1.44 5.01 -7.74
CA CYS A 173 0.33 4.98 -6.81
C CYS A 173 0.47 6.04 -5.72
N ILE A 174 -0.66 6.44 -5.16
CA ILE A 174 -0.74 7.27 -3.97
C ILE A 174 -0.95 6.35 -2.77
N THR A 175 -0.08 6.46 -1.77
CA THR A 175 -0.19 5.74 -0.51
C THR A 175 -1.14 6.48 0.43
N VAL A 176 -2.16 5.75 0.87
CA VAL A 176 -3.17 6.21 1.82
C VAL A 176 -3.20 5.29 3.02
N ARG A 177 -3.43 5.85 4.20
CA ARG A 177 -3.48 5.10 5.45
C ARG A 177 -4.91 4.98 5.95
N SER A 178 -5.25 3.79 6.44
CA SER A 178 -6.49 3.55 7.17
C SER A 178 -6.22 2.54 8.28
N GLY A 179 -6.38 2.97 9.53
CA GLY A 179 -5.94 2.23 10.70
C GLY A 179 -4.43 1.95 10.69
N ALA A 180 -4.07 0.68 10.89
CA ALA A 180 -2.68 0.22 10.87
C ALA A 180 -2.18 -0.18 9.45
N LEU A 181 -3.00 0.02 8.42
CA LEU A 181 -2.75 -0.44 7.06
C LEU A 181 -2.46 0.71 6.10
N GLU A 182 -1.51 0.46 5.19
CA GLU A 182 -1.17 1.35 4.08
C GLU A 182 -1.61 0.73 2.75
N PHE A 183 -2.27 1.54 1.93
CA PHE A 183 -2.85 1.14 0.66
C PHE A 183 -2.34 2.01 -0.47
N GLY A 184 -2.04 1.42 -1.61
CA GLY A 184 -1.65 2.13 -2.82
C GLY A 184 -2.80 2.19 -3.82
N LEU A 185 -3.23 3.39 -4.16
CA LEU A 185 -4.24 3.65 -5.19
C LEU A 185 -3.58 4.17 -6.45
N SER A 186 -3.88 3.55 -7.60
CA SER A 186 -3.38 3.99 -8.91
C SER A 186 -3.70 5.46 -9.14
N ILE A 187 -2.67 6.24 -9.52
CA ILE A 187 -2.82 7.68 -9.76
C ILE A 187 -3.81 7.97 -10.89
N SER A 188 -3.92 7.05 -11.86
CA SER A 188 -4.83 7.16 -13.00
C SER A 188 -6.31 7.04 -12.59
N GLY A 189 -6.59 6.36 -11.47
CA GLY A 189 -7.93 6.20 -10.93
C GLY A 189 -8.37 7.37 -10.03
N ILE A 190 -7.43 8.20 -9.58
CA ILE A 190 -7.67 9.30 -8.64
C ILE A 190 -8.04 10.55 -9.41
N ARG A 191 -9.24 11.08 -9.15
CA ARG A 191 -9.71 12.34 -9.71
C ARG A 191 -9.21 13.53 -8.87
N GLU A 192 -9.49 13.51 -7.57
CA GLU A 192 -9.22 14.63 -6.65
C GLU A 192 -8.95 14.10 -5.23
N ILE A 193 -8.11 14.79 -4.46
CA ILE A 193 -7.92 14.55 -3.02
C ILE A 193 -8.28 15.83 -2.28
N ILE A 194 -9.32 15.74 -1.45
CA ILE A 194 -9.92 16.90 -0.78
C ILE A 194 -9.86 16.74 0.74
N ARG A 195 -9.89 17.87 1.45
CA ARG A 195 -10.18 17.87 2.90
C ARG A 195 -11.64 17.47 3.12
N VAL A 196 -11.93 16.88 4.27
CA VAL A 196 -13.28 16.43 4.63
C VAL A 196 -14.21 17.65 4.77
N PRO A 197 -15.18 17.86 3.86
CA PRO A 197 -16.17 18.92 4.01
C PRO A 197 -17.32 18.44 4.91
N GLU A 198 -18.36 19.26 5.06
CA GLU A 198 -19.60 18.79 5.68
C GLU A 198 -20.25 17.70 4.81
N ILE A 199 -20.36 16.49 5.37
CA ILE A 199 -20.95 15.34 4.68
C ILE A 199 -22.44 15.28 5.00
N LYS A 200 -23.26 15.38 3.96
CA LYS A 200 -24.71 15.24 4.10
C LYS A 200 -25.05 13.76 4.24
N ARG A 201 -25.36 13.32 5.45
CA ARG A 201 -25.75 11.94 5.73
C ARG A 201 -27.04 11.58 4.98
N SER A 202 -27.07 10.38 4.41
CA SER A 202 -28.28 9.81 3.81
C SER A 202 -28.85 8.76 4.76
N VAL A 203 -30.18 8.74 4.90
CA VAL A 203 -30.90 7.71 5.66
C VAL A 203 -30.92 6.37 4.91
N LEU A 204 -30.66 6.40 3.59
CA LEU A 204 -30.63 5.23 2.71
C LEU A 204 -29.21 4.67 2.52
N ALA A 205 -28.23 5.20 3.26
CA ALA A 205 -26.84 4.79 3.10
C ALA A 205 -26.62 3.37 3.64
N VAL A 206 -25.89 2.57 2.87
CA VAL A 206 -25.34 1.28 3.34
C VAL A 206 -24.36 1.51 4.49
N ASP A 207 -24.10 0.49 5.31
CA ASP A 207 -23.36 0.60 6.56
C ASP A 207 -22.02 1.35 6.47
N TYR A 208 -21.30 1.23 5.34
CA TYR A 208 -20.01 1.89 5.10
C TYR A 208 -20.10 3.19 4.29
N CYS A 209 -21.30 3.63 3.89
CA CYS A 209 -21.53 4.92 3.23
C CYS A 209 -21.91 5.97 4.28
N ILE A 210 -21.05 6.96 4.48
CA ILE A 210 -21.27 8.00 5.50
C ILE A 210 -22.14 9.15 5.00
N GLY A 211 -22.31 9.29 3.69
CA GLY A 211 -23.21 10.26 3.08
C GLY A 211 -22.73 10.75 1.72
N MET A 212 -23.17 11.96 1.37
CA MET A 212 -22.98 12.58 0.06
C MET A 212 -22.31 13.94 0.18
N VAL A 213 -21.43 14.26 -0.77
CA VAL A 213 -20.78 15.57 -0.90
C VAL A 213 -21.06 16.13 -2.29
N ASN A 214 -21.37 17.42 -2.38
CA ASN A 214 -21.47 18.10 -3.66
C ASN A 214 -20.10 18.68 -4.05
N LEU A 215 -19.43 18.07 -5.02
CA LEU A 215 -18.18 18.53 -5.60
C LEU A 215 -18.45 19.17 -6.96
N ARG A 216 -18.40 20.50 -7.01
CA ARG A 216 -18.57 21.31 -8.24
C ARG A 216 -19.86 20.99 -9.00
N GLY A 217 -20.97 20.81 -8.29
CA GLY A 217 -22.27 20.47 -8.87
C GLY A 217 -22.48 18.98 -9.14
N THR A 218 -21.50 18.13 -8.83
CA THR A 218 -21.60 16.67 -8.90
C THR A 218 -21.73 16.10 -7.50
N ILE A 219 -22.80 15.34 -7.24
CA ILE A 219 -22.99 14.68 -5.95
C ILE A 219 -22.16 13.40 -5.96
N ILE A 220 -21.32 13.21 -4.94
CA ILE A 220 -20.40 12.08 -4.82
C ILE A 220 -20.66 11.36 -3.48
N PRO A 221 -20.93 10.04 -3.50
CA PRO A 221 -21.03 9.25 -2.28
C PRO A 221 -19.68 9.11 -1.61
N ILE A 222 -19.66 9.30 -0.31
CA ILE A 222 -18.47 9.16 0.52
C ILE A 222 -18.60 7.87 1.33
N LEU A 223 -17.65 6.97 1.13
CA LEU A 223 -17.52 5.71 1.84
C LEU A 223 -16.42 5.84 2.89
N ASP A 224 -16.69 5.38 4.11
CA ASP A 224 -15.66 5.22 5.12
C ASP A 224 -14.79 4.02 4.76
N PHE A 225 -13.52 4.25 4.42
CA PHE A 225 -12.64 3.21 3.93
C PHE A 225 -12.32 2.15 5.00
N ARG A 226 -12.35 2.55 6.27
CA ARG A 226 -12.12 1.66 7.39
C ARG A 226 -13.28 0.69 7.56
N MET A 227 -14.51 1.22 7.57
CA MET A 227 -15.73 0.41 7.63
C MET A 227 -15.85 -0.49 6.40
N PHE A 228 -15.51 0.05 5.23
CA PHE A 228 -15.52 -0.67 3.95
C PHE A 228 -14.63 -1.92 3.96
N LEU A 229 -13.46 -1.85 4.61
CA LEU A 229 -12.50 -2.95 4.72
C LEU A 229 -12.59 -3.73 6.06
N LYS A 230 -13.56 -3.40 6.91
CA LYS A 230 -13.72 -3.96 8.27
C LYS A 230 -12.42 -3.87 9.09
N ILE A 231 -11.69 -2.75 8.98
CA ILE A 231 -10.43 -2.53 9.69
C ILE A 231 -10.72 -2.11 11.12
N GLU A 232 -10.30 -2.92 12.10
CA GLU A 232 -10.43 -2.60 13.51
C GLU A 232 -9.43 -1.50 13.95
N GLY A 233 -9.79 -0.75 15.00
CA GLY A 233 -8.87 0.16 15.71
C GLY A 233 -9.46 1.52 16.08
N ASP A 234 -8.73 2.26 16.92
CA ASP A 234 -9.10 3.58 17.46
C ASP A 234 -9.37 4.59 16.34
N GLU A 235 -10.40 5.43 16.47
CA GLU A 235 -10.66 6.53 15.54
C GLU A 235 -9.41 7.39 15.34
N CYS A 236 -9.11 7.78 14.10
CA CYS A 236 -8.00 8.68 13.82
C CYS A 236 -8.20 9.96 14.65
N ARG A 237 -7.30 10.17 15.63
CA ARG A 237 -7.34 11.27 16.60
C ARG A 237 -7.07 12.64 15.97
N ASP A 238 -6.45 12.64 14.79
CA ASP A 238 -6.16 13.83 14.01
C ASP A 238 -7.16 14.01 12.87
N LEU A 239 -8.28 14.68 13.16
CA LEU A 239 -9.31 14.99 12.18
C LEU A 239 -8.79 15.90 11.05
N GLU A 240 -7.75 16.71 11.28
CA GLU A 240 -7.16 17.60 10.28
C GLU A 240 -6.32 16.84 9.25
N SER A 241 -5.85 15.64 9.57
CA SER A 241 -5.12 14.76 8.64
C SER A 241 -6.04 14.00 7.67
N ARG A 242 -7.31 13.81 8.04
CA ARG A 242 -8.28 13.04 7.23
C ARG A 242 -8.50 13.67 5.88
N ARG A 243 -8.60 12.84 4.85
CA ARG A 243 -8.83 13.26 3.46
C ARG A 243 -9.90 12.38 2.84
N ILE A 244 -10.57 12.92 1.83
CA ILE A 244 -11.42 12.14 0.94
C ILE A 244 -10.68 11.99 -0.39
N VAL A 245 -10.45 10.76 -0.80
CA VAL A 245 -9.85 10.42 -2.10
C VAL A 245 -10.98 10.10 -3.07
N ILE A 246 -11.18 10.95 -4.07
CA ILE A 246 -12.22 10.80 -5.08
C ILE A 246 -11.67 9.91 -6.19
N LEU A 247 -12.22 8.70 -6.32
CA LEU A 247 -11.90 7.75 -7.37
C LEU A 247 -12.96 7.77 -8.48
N LYS A 248 -12.51 7.58 -9.72
CA LYS A 248 -13.39 7.33 -10.87
C LYS A 248 -13.48 5.82 -11.11
N LEU A 249 -14.62 5.23 -10.73
CA LEU A 249 -14.89 3.80 -10.85
C LEU A 249 -15.85 3.58 -12.03
N GLN A 250 -15.31 3.16 -13.18
CA GLN A 250 -16.07 2.97 -14.42
C GLN A 250 -16.92 4.21 -14.82
N LYS A 251 -18.22 4.19 -14.49
CA LYS A 251 -19.22 5.25 -14.80
C LYS A 251 -19.58 6.13 -13.59
N VAL A 252 -19.08 5.82 -12.40
CA VAL A 252 -19.44 6.53 -11.17
C VAL A 252 -18.19 7.08 -10.50
N GLN A 253 -18.38 8.14 -9.72
CA GLN A 253 -17.34 8.69 -8.87
C GLN A 253 -17.68 8.40 -7.43
N VAL A 254 -16.69 7.97 -6.66
CA VAL A 254 -16.85 7.61 -5.27
C VAL A 254 -15.72 8.23 -4.47
N GLY A 255 -16.03 8.81 -3.32
CA GLY A 255 -15.04 9.31 -2.39
C GLY A 255 -14.76 8.28 -1.30
N PHE A 256 -13.50 7.97 -1.04
CA PHE A 256 -13.10 7.19 0.12
C PHE A 256 -12.54 8.11 1.19
N LEU A 257 -13.16 8.11 2.37
CA LEU A 257 -12.61 8.77 3.56
C LEU A 257 -11.47 7.92 4.11
N VAL A 258 -10.28 8.49 4.16
CA VAL A 258 -9.04 7.86 4.66
C VAL A 258 -8.43 8.67 5.80
N ASP A 259 -7.60 8.04 6.62
CA ASP A 259 -6.99 8.69 7.78
C ASP A 259 -5.92 9.69 7.37
N SER A 260 -5.05 9.33 6.44
CA SER A 260 -4.09 10.25 5.84
C SER A 260 -3.70 9.83 4.42
N VAL A 261 -3.18 10.78 3.66
CA VAL A 261 -2.50 10.54 2.38
C VAL A 261 -1.03 10.81 2.64
N ASP A 262 -0.18 9.79 2.45
CA ASP A 262 1.17 9.80 2.98
C ASP A 262 2.21 10.18 1.92
N SER A 263 2.19 9.52 0.77
CA SER A 263 3.19 9.70 -0.28
C SER A 263 2.71 9.29 -1.67
N ILE A 264 3.54 9.55 -2.68
CA ILE A 264 3.41 8.98 -4.02
C ILE A 264 4.58 8.05 -4.23
N VAL A 265 4.29 6.85 -4.69
CA VAL A 265 5.25 5.80 -4.91
C VAL A 265 5.22 5.43 -6.39
N THR A 266 6.34 5.64 -7.08
CA THR A 266 6.59 5.03 -8.39
C THR A 266 7.04 3.60 -8.18
N PHE A 267 6.54 2.66 -8.97
CA PHE A 267 6.97 1.27 -8.94
C PHE A 267 6.96 0.67 -10.35
N PHE A 268 7.63 -0.47 -10.48
CA PHE A 268 7.58 -1.28 -11.69
C PHE A 268 6.73 -2.53 -11.45
N GLU A 269 6.16 -3.09 -12.51
CA GLU A 269 5.34 -4.31 -12.40
C GLU A 269 6.11 -5.46 -11.74
N GLU A 270 7.43 -5.53 -11.96
CA GLU A 270 8.28 -6.57 -11.36
C GLU A 270 8.51 -6.39 -9.85
N GLU A 271 8.25 -5.20 -9.30
CA GLU A 271 8.33 -4.91 -7.86
C GLU A 271 7.04 -5.29 -7.12
N VAL A 272 5.95 -5.51 -7.85
CA VAL A 272 4.66 -5.91 -7.28
C VAL A 272 4.74 -7.38 -6.88
N LEU A 273 4.72 -7.62 -5.58
CA LEU A 273 4.71 -8.97 -5.03
C LEU A 273 3.28 -9.52 -5.07
N PRO A 274 3.08 -10.77 -5.50
CA PRO A 274 1.76 -11.38 -5.51
C PRO A 274 1.23 -11.50 -4.08
N ILE A 275 -0.04 -11.12 -3.90
CA ILE A 275 -0.77 -11.41 -2.68
C ILE A 275 -1.43 -12.77 -2.87
N PRO A 276 -1.34 -13.68 -1.88
CA PRO A 276 -2.01 -14.95 -1.99
C PRO A 276 -3.53 -14.77 -2.12
N MET A 277 -4.15 -15.59 -2.97
CA MET A 277 -5.59 -15.51 -3.20
C MET A 277 -6.36 -16.15 -2.03
N PHE A 278 -7.42 -15.48 -1.58
CA PHE A 278 -8.41 -16.00 -0.63
C PHE A 278 -9.76 -16.18 -1.37
N ALA A 279 -10.59 -17.11 -0.91
CA ALA A 279 -12.00 -17.25 -1.28
C ALA A 279 -12.90 -16.38 -0.37
N GLN A 280 -12.52 -15.12 -0.16
CA GLN A 280 -13.30 -14.14 0.61
C GLN A 280 -13.75 -12.98 -0.28
N GLU A 281 -14.74 -12.23 0.19
CA GLU A 281 -15.24 -11.04 -0.50
C GLU A 281 -14.10 -10.05 -0.79
N LYS A 282 -14.13 -9.46 -1.99
CA LYS A 282 -13.24 -8.36 -2.43
C LYS A 282 -11.76 -8.69 -2.55
N VAL A 283 -11.35 -9.95 -2.61
CA VAL A 283 -9.94 -10.31 -2.89
C VAL A 283 -9.47 -9.80 -4.26
N GLU A 284 -10.36 -9.76 -5.25
CA GLU A 284 -10.06 -9.20 -6.59
C GLU A 284 -9.64 -7.72 -6.57
N MET A 285 -9.98 -7.00 -5.49
CA MET A 285 -9.53 -5.64 -5.26
C MET A 285 -8.04 -5.56 -4.95
N MET A 286 -7.41 -6.62 -4.45
CA MET A 286 -5.99 -6.62 -4.09
C MET A 286 -5.15 -6.94 -5.34
N ARG A 287 -4.48 -5.94 -5.92
CA ARG A 287 -3.58 -6.14 -7.08
C ARG A 287 -2.30 -6.85 -6.66
N GLY A 288 -1.75 -6.48 -5.51
CA GLY A 288 -0.46 -6.99 -5.05
C GLY A 288 0.10 -6.19 -3.88
N LEU A 289 1.34 -6.47 -3.50
CA LEU A 289 2.01 -5.87 -2.36
C LEU A 289 3.33 -5.23 -2.83
N LEU A 290 3.52 -3.95 -2.53
CA LEU A 290 4.82 -3.30 -2.70
C LEU A 290 5.60 -3.43 -1.41
N ALA A 291 6.73 -4.13 -1.48
CA ALA A 291 7.67 -4.16 -0.38
C ALA A 291 8.42 -2.84 -0.33
N GLN A 292 8.32 -2.13 0.81
CA GLN A 292 9.14 -0.96 1.07
C GLN A 292 10.24 -1.32 2.05
N ASP A 293 11.49 -1.00 1.70
CA ASP A 293 12.63 -1.19 2.60
C ASP A 293 12.38 -0.45 3.91
N ASN A 294 12.38 -1.20 5.01
CA ASN A 294 12.25 -0.69 6.38
C ASN A 294 10.88 -0.06 6.77
N LYS A 295 9.86 -0.06 5.89
CA LYS A 295 8.50 0.45 6.18
C LYS A 295 7.45 -0.67 6.16
N ALA A 296 6.21 -0.34 6.54
CA ALA A 296 5.07 -1.24 6.33
C ALA A 296 4.90 -1.46 4.82
N ASN A 297 4.54 -2.67 4.41
CA ASN A 297 4.31 -2.92 2.99
C ASN A 297 2.99 -2.28 2.57
N VAL A 298 2.97 -1.78 1.33
CA VAL A 298 1.81 -1.11 0.77
C VAL A 298 0.97 -2.11 0.01
N VAL A 299 -0.30 -2.24 0.37
CA VAL A 299 -1.25 -3.08 -0.36
C VAL A 299 -1.76 -2.31 -1.58
N LEU A 300 -1.35 -2.71 -2.78
CA LEU A 300 -1.85 -2.13 -4.02
C LEU A 300 -3.28 -2.59 -4.29
N LEU A 301 -4.14 -1.62 -4.58
CA LEU A 301 -5.54 -1.87 -4.90
C LEU A 301 -5.77 -1.74 -6.40
N ASN A 302 -6.64 -2.60 -6.91
CA ASN A 302 -7.18 -2.57 -8.26
C ASN A 302 -8.47 -1.75 -8.25
N GLU A 303 -8.40 -0.52 -8.73
CA GLU A 303 -9.50 0.43 -8.76
C GLU A 303 -10.76 -0.15 -9.43
N SER A 304 -10.60 -0.94 -10.49
CA SER A 304 -11.74 -1.51 -11.24
C SER A 304 -12.51 -2.58 -10.47
N LYS A 305 -11.94 -3.08 -9.38
CA LYS A 305 -12.45 -4.18 -8.56
C LYS A 305 -12.73 -3.77 -7.11
N ILE A 306 -12.57 -2.49 -6.76
CA ILE A 306 -12.89 -1.99 -5.42
C ILE A 306 -14.37 -2.20 -5.10
N LEU A 307 -15.27 -1.76 -5.99
CA LEU A 307 -16.71 -1.94 -5.83
C LEU A 307 -17.25 -2.89 -6.89
N SER A 308 -18.11 -3.81 -6.46
CA SER A 308 -18.93 -4.61 -7.37
C SER A 308 -20.08 -3.80 -7.97
N ASP A 309 -20.64 -4.26 -9.10
CA ASP A 309 -21.78 -3.61 -9.74
C ASP A 309 -23.00 -3.50 -8.79
N GLN A 310 -23.19 -4.50 -7.92
CA GLN A 310 -24.28 -4.50 -6.94
C GLN A 310 -24.08 -3.43 -5.85
N GLU A 311 -22.84 -3.23 -5.39
CA GLU A 311 -22.51 -2.18 -4.42
C GLU A 311 -22.64 -0.80 -5.03
N ILE A 312 -22.18 -0.61 -6.27
CA ILE A 312 -22.37 0.64 -7.00
C ILE A 312 -23.86 0.97 -7.07
N LEU A 313 -24.70 0.00 -7.50
CA LEU A 313 -26.15 0.18 -7.51
C LEU A 313 -26.71 0.48 -6.12
N ALA A 314 -26.26 -0.22 -5.07
CA ALA A 314 -26.74 0.01 -3.71
C ALA A 314 -26.43 1.43 -3.20
N ILE A 315 -25.26 1.96 -3.54
CA ILE A 315 -24.81 3.29 -3.13
C ILE A 315 -25.47 4.39 -4.00
N THR A 316 -25.80 4.11 -5.26
CA THR A 316 -26.50 5.06 -6.15
C THR A 316 -28.03 4.98 -6.08
N ARG A 317 -28.60 3.94 -5.45
CA ARG A 317 -30.05 3.74 -5.29
C ARG A 317 -30.73 5.01 -4.74
N GLY A 318 -31.78 5.46 -5.43
CA GLY A 318 -32.53 6.67 -5.09
C GLY A 318 -31.98 7.96 -5.71
N HIS A 319 -30.82 7.90 -6.36
CA HIS A 319 -30.11 9.07 -6.89
C HIS A 319 -29.58 8.84 -8.33
N ASP A 320 -29.99 7.79 -9.03
CA ASP A 320 -29.54 7.46 -10.40
C ASP A 320 -29.68 8.63 -11.40
N SER A 321 -30.67 9.51 -11.24
CA SER A 321 -30.83 10.72 -12.07
C SER A 321 -29.76 11.79 -11.81
N LEU A 322 -29.11 11.78 -10.64
CA LEU A 322 -28.00 12.65 -10.26
C LEU A 322 -26.66 12.11 -10.78
N TYR A 323 -26.54 10.79 -10.91
CA TYR A 323 -25.33 10.11 -11.40
C TYR A 323 -25.33 9.90 -12.93
N GLY A 324 -26.51 9.77 -13.56
CA GLY A 324 -26.63 9.24 -14.92
C GLY A 324 -26.81 10.25 -16.07
N ASN A 325 -27.24 11.50 -15.84
CA ASN A 325 -27.81 12.30 -16.94
C ASN A 325 -26.99 13.48 -17.48
N ARG A 326 -25.78 13.74 -16.99
CA ARG A 326 -24.93 14.80 -17.57
C ARG A 326 -23.77 14.31 -18.44
N GLU A 327 -23.53 13.02 -18.54
CA GLU A 327 -22.51 12.51 -19.48
C GLU A 327 -22.93 12.70 -20.94
N LYS A 328 -24.22 12.63 -21.31
CA LYS A 328 -24.64 12.89 -22.70
C LYS A 328 -24.51 14.35 -23.13
N GLU A 329 -24.67 15.31 -22.21
CA GLU A 329 -24.43 16.74 -22.48
C GLU A 329 -22.93 17.09 -22.38
N ALA A 330 -22.18 16.45 -21.47
CA ALA A 330 -20.73 16.65 -21.33
C ALA A 330 -19.90 15.90 -22.39
N GLU A 331 -20.41 14.83 -22.99
CA GLU A 331 -19.76 14.11 -24.09
C GLU A 331 -19.93 14.80 -25.43
N ALA A 332 -21.04 15.51 -25.66
CA ALA A 332 -21.17 16.39 -26.81
C ALA A 332 -20.24 17.63 -26.73
N ALA A 333 -19.83 18.03 -25.52
CA ALA A 333 -18.86 19.11 -25.28
C ALA A 333 -17.39 18.65 -25.19
N LYS A 334 -17.11 17.33 -25.26
CA LYS A 334 -15.80 16.69 -25.00
C LYS A 334 -14.78 16.78 -26.14
N ALA A 335 -14.90 17.75 -27.05
CA ALA A 335 -13.98 17.86 -28.18
C ALA A 335 -12.74 18.75 -27.92
N LYS A 336 -12.56 19.38 -26.75
CA LYS A 336 -11.48 20.39 -26.62
C LYS A 336 -10.96 20.80 -25.23
N THR A 337 -11.05 19.98 -24.18
CA THR A 337 -10.49 20.34 -22.85
C THR A 337 -9.53 19.27 -22.34
N GLU A 338 -8.25 19.64 -22.25
CA GLU A 338 -7.16 18.78 -21.74
C GLU A 338 -7.07 18.95 -20.21
N ARG A 339 -7.75 18.07 -19.47
CA ARG A 339 -7.73 18.08 -18.01
C ARG A 339 -6.57 17.25 -17.48
N LYS A 340 -5.73 17.83 -16.62
CA LYS A 340 -4.53 17.20 -16.06
C LYS A 340 -4.51 17.30 -14.53
N PRO A 341 -4.00 16.28 -13.82
CA PRO A 341 -3.84 16.34 -12.37
C PRO A 341 -2.66 17.22 -11.98
N TYR A 342 -2.89 18.09 -11.00
CA TYR A 342 -1.92 18.98 -10.40
C TYR A 342 -1.81 18.67 -8.92
N ILE A 343 -0.59 18.67 -8.40
CA ILE A 343 -0.34 18.60 -6.96
C ILE A 343 -0.06 19.98 -6.42
N SER A 344 -0.74 20.31 -5.33
CA SER A 344 -0.63 21.57 -4.62
C SER A 344 0.19 21.39 -3.35
N PHE A 345 1.15 22.29 -3.12
CA PHE A 345 2.05 22.26 -1.97
C PHE A 345 2.35 23.68 -1.46
N ARG A 346 2.76 23.78 -0.20
CA ARG A 346 3.00 25.05 0.50
C ARG A 346 4.49 25.35 0.64
N LEU A 347 4.83 26.62 0.42
CA LEU A 347 6.04 27.29 0.93
C LEU A 347 5.55 28.50 1.78
N ASP A 348 6.03 29.73 1.53
CA ASP A 348 5.35 30.94 2.06
C ASP A 348 3.99 31.22 1.39
N PHE A 349 3.75 30.61 0.23
CA PHE A 349 2.50 30.69 -0.53
C PHE A 349 2.16 29.33 -1.15
N LEU A 350 0.96 29.23 -1.70
CA LEU A 350 0.44 27.99 -2.29
C LEU A 350 0.90 27.85 -3.75
N LEU A 351 1.60 26.76 -4.01
CA LEU A 351 2.11 26.39 -5.32
C LEU A 351 1.44 25.13 -5.84
N SER A 352 1.45 24.96 -7.15
CA SER A 352 1.06 23.71 -7.78
C SER A 352 2.02 23.32 -8.90
N THR A 353 2.14 22.04 -9.19
CA THR A 353 2.82 21.57 -10.41
C THR A 353 2.10 20.37 -10.98
N ARG A 354 2.43 20.00 -12.23
CA ARG A 354 1.85 18.81 -12.85
C ARG A 354 2.27 17.58 -12.04
N LEU A 355 1.31 16.74 -11.71
CA LEU A 355 1.57 15.50 -10.99
C LEU A 355 2.49 14.57 -11.77
N SER A 356 2.40 14.59 -13.10
CA SER A 356 3.29 13.84 -14.00
C SER A 356 4.76 14.29 -13.96
N SER A 357 5.07 15.44 -13.36
CA SER A 357 6.44 15.91 -13.16
C SER A 357 7.05 15.44 -11.85
N ILE A 358 6.26 14.81 -10.98
CA ILE A 358 6.69 14.26 -9.69
C ILE A 358 6.83 12.74 -9.82
N ASP A 359 8.03 12.25 -9.52
CA ASP A 359 8.33 10.82 -9.48
C ASP A 359 7.92 10.22 -8.12
N GLU A 360 8.14 10.92 -7.01
CA GLU A 360 7.90 10.38 -5.66
C GLU A 360 7.70 11.53 -4.66
N ILE A 361 6.97 11.26 -3.58
CA ILE A 361 6.86 12.18 -2.44
C ILE A 361 7.36 11.47 -1.21
N ALA A 362 8.36 12.03 -0.56
CA ALA A 362 8.97 11.41 0.61
C ALA A 362 8.91 12.34 1.84
N LYS A 363 9.01 11.75 3.02
CA LYS A 363 9.30 12.49 4.25
C LYS A 363 10.80 12.76 4.34
N VAL A 364 11.18 13.81 5.06
CA VAL A 364 12.58 14.08 5.41
C VAL A 364 12.99 13.11 6.51
N GLU A 365 13.44 11.91 6.13
CA GLU A 365 13.88 10.87 7.06
C GLU A 365 15.30 10.39 6.66
N GLY A 366 16.19 10.27 7.65
CA GLY A 366 17.55 9.74 7.47
C GLY A 366 18.67 10.79 7.52
N GLU A 367 19.91 10.30 7.48
CA GLU A 367 21.11 11.15 7.42
C GLU A 367 21.30 11.69 5.99
N LEU A 368 21.34 13.01 5.87
CA LEU A 368 21.67 13.70 4.62
C LEU A 368 23.19 13.89 4.57
N MET A 369 23.84 13.34 3.55
CA MET A 369 25.25 13.62 3.32
C MET A 369 25.35 15.00 2.66
N ARG A 370 26.05 15.95 3.29
CA ARG A 370 26.30 17.27 2.69
C ARG A 370 27.72 17.31 2.11
N PRO A 371 27.89 17.32 0.78
CA PRO A 371 29.23 17.42 0.20
C PRO A 371 29.80 18.84 0.42
N PRO A 372 31.12 18.98 0.68
CA PRO A 372 31.77 20.28 0.79
C PRO A 372 31.63 21.10 -0.51
N GLY A 373 31.42 22.41 -0.39
CA GLY A 373 31.38 23.33 -1.54
C GLY A 373 30.03 23.44 -2.27
N TYR A 374 29.00 22.71 -1.83
CA TYR A 374 27.66 22.84 -2.39
C TYR A 374 26.96 24.15 -1.97
N PRO A 375 26.08 24.71 -2.83
CA PRO A 375 25.31 25.91 -2.49
C PRO A 375 24.48 25.77 -1.22
N GLU A 376 24.20 26.88 -0.53
CA GLU A 376 23.41 26.87 0.71
C GLU A 376 22.01 26.28 0.57
N TYR A 377 21.41 26.37 -0.63
CA TYR A 377 20.11 25.80 -0.92
C TYR A 377 20.12 24.27 -1.11
N VAL A 378 21.30 23.64 -1.13
CA VAL A 378 21.40 22.17 -1.16
C VAL A 378 21.58 21.67 0.27
N VAL A 379 20.54 21.01 0.78
CA VAL A 379 20.53 20.45 2.13
C VAL A 379 21.47 19.26 2.23
N GLY A 380 21.49 18.43 1.18
CA GLY A 380 22.38 17.28 1.07
C GLY A 380 21.93 16.31 0.00
N MET A 381 22.51 15.12 0.01
CA MET A 381 22.18 14.01 -0.87
C MET A 381 21.67 12.84 -0.04
N MET A 382 20.70 12.11 -0.58
CA MET A 382 20.19 10.88 0.02
C MET A 382 20.09 9.77 -1.01
N LYS A 383 20.28 8.52 -0.56
CA LYS A 383 20.09 7.35 -1.40
C LYS A 383 18.63 6.91 -1.33
N MET A 384 17.97 6.87 -2.49
CA MET A 384 16.57 6.43 -2.64
C MET A 384 16.52 5.34 -3.71
N ARG A 385 16.16 4.11 -3.30
CA ARG A 385 16.00 2.94 -4.19
C ARG A 385 17.21 2.66 -5.11
N GLY A 386 18.42 2.94 -4.63
CA GLY A 386 19.66 2.75 -5.37
C GLY A 386 20.19 4.00 -6.08
N ASP A 387 19.36 5.01 -6.30
CA ASP A 387 19.76 6.29 -6.91
C ASP A 387 20.18 7.31 -5.85
N VAL A 388 21.10 8.20 -6.20
CA VAL A 388 21.45 9.37 -5.38
C VAL A 388 20.54 10.53 -5.79
N VAL A 389 19.81 11.07 -4.82
CA VAL A 389 18.91 12.22 -5.02
C VAL A 389 19.48 13.43 -4.29
N THR A 390 19.67 14.53 -5.01
CA THR A 390 20.11 15.81 -4.43
C THR A 390 18.92 16.58 -3.89
N ILE A 391 18.93 16.89 -2.59
CA ILE A 391 17.84 17.57 -1.90
C ILE A 391 18.08 19.08 -1.91
N VAL A 392 17.16 19.78 -2.58
CA VAL A 392 17.15 21.24 -2.77
C VAL A 392 16.07 21.83 -1.87
N ASP A 393 16.46 22.70 -0.94
CA ASP A 393 15.54 23.52 -0.17
C ASP A 393 14.98 24.64 -1.06
N LEU A 394 13.71 24.55 -1.42
CA LEU A 394 13.05 25.56 -2.24
C LEU A 394 12.94 26.91 -1.52
N ARG A 395 12.81 26.92 -0.18
CA ARG A 395 12.78 28.17 0.60
C ARG A 395 14.13 28.86 0.50
N ALA A 396 15.22 28.13 0.76
CA ALA A 396 16.56 28.67 0.59
C ALA A 396 16.87 29.07 -0.87
N PHE A 397 16.43 28.27 -1.85
CA PHE A 397 16.63 28.53 -3.27
C PHE A 397 15.95 29.83 -3.74
N TYR A 398 14.75 30.13 -3.22
CA TYR A 398 14.02 31.37 -3.51
C TYR A 398 14.31 32.51 -2.51
N GLY A 399 15.24 32.34 -1.56
CA GLY A 399 15.60 33.36 -0.57
C GLY A 399 14.52 33.64 0.47
N MET A 400 13.65 32.66 0.76
CA MET A 400 12.61 32.73 1.79
C MET A 400 13.20 32.43 3.17
N LYS A 401 12.47 32.80 4.24
CA LYS A 401 12.81 32.39 5.61
C LYS A 401 12.72 30.85 5.73
N PRO A 402 13.37 30.19 6.69
CA PRO A 402 13.18 28.75 6.93
C PRO A 402 11.73 28.39 7.29
N ALA A 403 11.34 27.13 7.07
CA ALA A 403 10.00 26.62 7.38
C ALA A 403 9.67 26.74 8.87
N ALA A 404 8.42 27.13 9.19
CA ALA A 404 7.96 27.26 10.57
C ALA A 404 7.85 25.90 11.30
N ASP A 405 7.53 24.84 10.56
CA ASP A 405 7.45 23.47 11.07
C ASP A 405 8.22 22.50 10.14
N PRO A 406 9.51 22.26 10.42
CA PRO A 406 10.34 21.36 9.61
C PRO A 406 9.90 19.89 9.67
N LEU A 407 9.13 19.47 10.69
CA LEU A 407 8.70 18.08 10.84
C LEU A 407 7.59 17.72 9.84
N ASN A 408 6.81 18.70 9.38
CA ASN A 408 5.78 18.47 8.39
C ASN A 408 6.31 18.55 6.94
N SER A 409 7.57 18.94 6.75
CA SER A 409 8.17 19.09 5.43
C SER A 409 8.14 17.79 4.63
N ARG A 410 8.01 17.93 3.31
CA ARG A 410 7.96 16.84 2.33
C ARG A 410 8.98 17.09 1.24
N ILE A 411 9.48 16.03 0.64
CA ILE A 411 10.42 16.08 -0.48
C ILE A 411 9.66 15.62 -1.73
N LEU A 412 9.51 16.50 -2.70
CA LEU A 412 8.97 16.17 -4.02
C LEU A 412 10.12 15.75 -4.93
N ILE A 413 10.21 14.46 -5.22
CA ILE A 413 11.23 13.90 -6.11
C ILE A 413 10.83 14.17 -7.55
N VAL A 414 11.74 14.76 -8.29
CA VAL A 414 11.56 15.17 -9.69
C VAL A 414 12.77 14.75 -10.50
N LYS A 415 12.52 14.48 -11.79
CA LYS A 415 13.56 14.05 -12.72
C LYS A 415 14.20 15.26 -13.43
N GLY A 416 15.51 15.43 -13.25
CA GLY A 416 16.33 16.35 -14.06
C GLY A 416 16.84 15.67 -15.34
N GLN A 417 17.68 16.38 -16.12
CA GLN A 417 18.21 15.82 -17.36
C GLN A 417 19.21 14.69 -17.10
N GLN A 418 20.06 14.86 -16.08
CA GLN A 418 21.15 13.92 -15.76
C GLN A 418 20.98 13.24 -14.39
N SER A 419 20.27 13.87 -13.45
CA SER A 419 20.14 13.43 -12.05
C SER A 419 18.71 13.62 -11.53
N LYS A 420 18.36 12.91 -10.44
CA LYS A 420 17.12 13.13 -9.69
C LYS A 420 17.33 14.22 -8.63
N PHE A 421 16.34 15.07 -8.46
CA PHE A 421 16.34 16.12 -7.45
C PHE A 421 15.15 15.93 -6.51
N GLY A 422 15.35 16.19 -5.22
CA GLY A 422 14.28 16.26 -4.24
C GLY A 422 14.02 17.69 -3.85
N LEU A 423 12.83 18.21 -4.14
CA LEU A 423 12.43 19.57 -3.78
C LEU A 423 11.79 19.56 -2.39
N LEU A 424 12.46 20.14 -1.41
CA LEU A 424 11.94 20.27 -0.06
C LEU A 424 10.86 21.36 -0.02
N VAL A 425 9.67 20.99 0.44
CA VAL A 425 8.47 21.85 0.58
C VAL A 425 7.90 21.73 2.00
N ASP A 426 7.10 22.71 2.43
CA ASP A 426 6.57 22.75 3.81
C ASP A 426 5.49 21.70 4.04
N SER A 427 4.58 21.54 3.10
CA SER A 427 3.52 20.53 3.14
C SER A 427 2.92 20.30 1.76
N VAL A 428 2.37 19.11 1.52
CA VAL A 428 1.50 18.83 0.38
C VAL A 428 0.06 19.04 0.82
N GLU A 429 -0.72 19.81 0.06
CA GLU A 429 -2.06 20.26 0.44
C GLU A 429 -3.18 19.44 -0.20
N SER A 430 -3.17 19.34 -1.53
CA SER A 430 -4.24 18.69 -2.31
C SER A 430 -3.74 18.22 -3.67
N ILE A 431 -4.51 17.34 -4.29
CA ILE A 431 -4.34 16.99 -5.70
C ILE A 431 -5.64 17.36 -6.40
N ASP A 432 -5.53 18.25 -7.38
CA ASP A 432 -6.63 18.87 -8.09
C ASP A 432 -6.54 18.57 -9.59
N THR A 433 -7.63 18.10 -10.19
CA THR A 433 -7.71 18.04 -11.65
C THR A 433 -8.03 19.43 -12.20
N VAL A 434 -7.11 19.95 -13.01
CA VAL A 434 -7.15 21.29 -13.61
C VAL A 434 -7.43 21.19 -15.10
N ASP A 435 -8.28 22.07 -15.62
CA ASP A 435 -8.42 22.29 -17.05
C ASP A 435 -7.31 23.23 -17.52
N GLU A 436 -6.47 22.79 -18.46
CA GLU A 436 -5.37 23.60 -18.99
C GLU A 436 -5.87 24.92 -19.63
N ALA A 437 -7.13 24.98 -20.07
CA ALA A 437 -7.74 26.20 -20.58
C ALA A 437 -7.99 27.27 -19.50
N ASN A 438 -8.03 26.89 -18.22
CA ASN A 438 -8.26 27.82 -17.10
C ASN A 438 -6.96 28.44 -16.56
N LYS A 439 -5.82 28.18 -17.21
CA LYS A 439 -4.55 28.80 -16.84
C LYS A 439 -4.50 30.24 -17.34
N ALA A 440 -4.10 31.15 -16.46
CA ALA A 440 -3.84 32.53 -16.82
C ALA A 440 -2.36 32.86 -16.59
N ARG A 441 -1.78 33.74 -17.42
CA ARG A 441 -0.43 34.25 -17.19
C ARG A 441 -0.44 35.32 -16.11
N ILE A 442 0.58 35.31 -15.26
CA ILE A 442 0.75 36.35 -14.24
C ILE A 442 1.08 37.68 -14.92
N PRO A 443 0.33 38.77 -14.66
CA PRO A 443 0.63 40.09 -15.21
C PRO A 443 2.00 40.60 -14.72
N THR A 444 2.84 41.09 -15.63
CA THR A 444 4.23 41.52 -15.39
C THR A 444 4.39 42.76 -14.48
N ILE A 445 3.30 43.33 -13.97
CA ILE A 445 3.26 44.67 -13.34
C ILE A 445 3.55 44.66 -11.83
N LEU A 446 3.60 43.49 -11.18
CA LEU A 446 3.81 43.38 -9.73
C LEU A 446 5.04 42.51 -9.41
N ALA A 447 6.19 43.13 -9.18
CA ALA A 447 7.30 42.48 -8.47
C ALA A 447 8.35 43.48 -7.95
N PRO A 448 8.52 43.61 -6.62
CA PRO A 448 9.75 44.08 -6.00
C PRO A 448 10.95 43.19 -6.41
N GLU A 449 12.19 43.66 -6.27
CA GLU A 449 13.39 42.95 -6.77
C GLU A 449 13.55 41.49 -6.29
N ALA A 450 12.95 41.11 -5.15
CA ALA A 450 12.93 39.75 -4.62
C ALA A 450 12.17 38.73 -5.50
N THR A 451 11.31 39.18 -6.43
CA THR A 451 10.49 38.30 -7.29
C THR A 451 11.11 38.00 -8.65
N LYS A 452 12.26 38.60 -9.03
CA LYS A 452 12.93 38.33 -10.32
C LYS A 452 13.36 36.86 -10.46
N THR A 453 13.70 36.19 -9.36
CA THR A 453 14.07 34.75 -9.36
C THR A 453 12.85 33.84 -9.43
N LEU A 454 11.73 34.25 -8.83
CA LEU A 454 10.44 33.54 -8.79
C LEU A 454 9.71 33.57 -10.16
N GLN A 455 9.76 34.71 -10.87
CA GLN A 455 9.09 34.90 -12.16
C GLN A 455 9.61 33.99 -13.28
N GLY A 456 10.82 33.46 -13.16
CA GLY A 456 11.37 32.52 -14.15
C GLY A 456 10.60 31.21 -14.20
N HIS A 457 10.29 30.63 -13.03
CA HIS A 457 9.70 29.28 -12.95
C HIS A 457 8.21 29.29 -12.60
N MET A 458 7.63 30.47 -12.36
CA MET A 458 6.22 30.64 -11.97
C MET A 458 5.55 31.68 -12.86
N LYS A 459 5.14 31.27 -14.07
CA LYS A 459 4.59 32.16 -15.11
C LYS A 459 3.08 32.08 -15.24
N GLU A 460 2.49 31.02 -14.71
CA GLU A 460 1.07 30.71 -14.85
C GLU A 460 0.42 30.61 -13.47
N ILE A 461 -0.84 31.01 -13.39
CA ILE A 461 -1.73 30.74 -12.27
C ILE A 461 -2.89 29.87 -12.76
N VAL A 462 -3.40 29.03 -11.88
CA VAL A 462 -4.66 28.33 -12.07
C VAL A 462 -5.63 28.74 -10.97
N GLU A 463 -6.84 29.11 -11.36
CA GLU A 463 -7.96 29.20 -10.44
C GLU A 463 -8.66 27.84 -10.35
N VAL A 464 -8.62 27.24 -9.17
CA VAL A 464 -9.39 26.05 -8.85
C VAL A 464 -10.47 26.45 -7.86
N THR A 465 -11.72 26.17 -8.21
CA THR A 465 -12.84 26.38 -7.28
C THR A 465 -12.93 25.17 -6.34
N ASP A 466 -12.81 25.42 -5.05
CA ASP A 466 -12.95 24.38 -4.03
C ASP A 466 -14.42 23.98 -3.79
N LEU A 467 -14.62 23.01 -2.91
CA LEU A 467 -15.94 22.46 -2.55
C LEU A 467 -16.92 23.49 -1.98
N ALA A 468 -16.41 24.57 -1.37
CA ALA A 468 -17.22 25.64 -0.81
C ALA A 468 -17.58 26.72 -1.84
N GLY A 469 -17.18 26.54 -3.10
CA GLY A 469 -17.34 27.55 -4.15
C GLY A 469 -16.29 28.68 -4.05
N VAL A 470 -15.29 28.54 -3.18
CA VAL A 470 -14.23 29.54 -3.04
C VAL A 470 -13.18 29.30 -4.11
N LYS A 471 -12.92 30.33 -4.91
CA LYS A 471 -11.84 30.31 -5.89
C LYS A 471 -10.50 30.38 -5.16
N LYS A 472 -9.70 29.33 -5.28
CA LYS A 472 -8.30 29.30 -4.85
C LYS A 472 -7.41 29.48 -6.07
N THR A 473 -6.52 30.46 -6.00
CA THR A 473 -5.54 30.71 -7.04
C THR A 473 -4.22 30.07 -6.64
N PHE A 474 -3.70 29.20 -7.49
CA PHE A 474 -2.42 28.54 -7.30
C PHE A 474 -1.44 29.09 -8.33
N MET A 475 -0.22 29.39 -7.93
CA MET A 475 0.86 29.64 -8.88
C MET A 475 1.44 28.30 -9.35
N ILE A 476 1.64 28.15 -10.65
CA ILE A 476 2.17 26.92 -11.24
C ILE A 476 3.70 27.02 -11.25
N LEU A 477 4.36 26.08 -10.58
CA LEU A 477 5.79 25.85 -10.69
C LEU A 477 6.08 24.98 -11.92
N ASP A 478 6.79 25.54 -12.89
CA ASP A 478 7.35 24.81 -14.02
C ASP A 478 8.60 24.03 -13.56
N VAL A 479 8.38 22.76 -13.18
CA VAL A 479 9.44 21.85 -12.73
C VAL A 479 10.50 21.66 -13.83
N PRO A 480 10.16 21.38 -15.11
CA PRO A 480 11.17 21.30 -16.17
C PRO A 480 12.09 22.53 -16.27
N GLU A 481 11.54 23.74 -16.18
CA GLU A 481 12.35 24.97 -16.23
C GLU A 481 13.25 25.12 -14.99
N LEU A 482 12.71 24.81 -13.80
CA LEU A 482 13.50 24.77 -12.57
C LEU A 482 14.65 23.76 -12.65
N MET A 483 14.39 22.55 -13.18
CA MET A 483 15.39 21.50 -13.32
C MET A 483 16.52 21.90 -14.26
N ASN A 484 16.18 22.46 -15.44
CA ASN A 484 17.19 22.97 -16.37
C ASN A 484 18.13 23.99 -15.71
N ARG A 485 17.61 24.84 -14.82
CA ARG A 485 18.40 25.86 -14.14
C ARG A 485 19.27 25.31 -13.01
N LEU A 486 18.80 24.25 -12.34
CA LEU A 486 19.60 23.53 -11.34
C LEU A 486 20.71 22.73 -12.02
N ASP A 487 20.43 22.07 -13.15
CA ASP A 487 21.42 21.36 -13.95
C ASP A 487 22.52 22.31 -14.49
N VAL A 488 22.15 23.50 -14.97
CA VAL A 488 23.11 24.53 -15.46
C VAL A 488 23.97 25.13 -14.34
N ARG A 489 23.50 25.12 -13.08
CA ARG A 489 24.29 25.59 -11.93
C ARG A 489 25.14 24.50 -11.28
N ALA A 490 24.88 23.24 -11.61
CA ALA A 490 25.62 22.08 -11.15
C ALA A 490 26.77 21.69 -12.08
N ALA A 491 26.69 22.05 -13.36
CA ALA A 491 27.78 22.01 -14.35
C ALA A 491 28.71 23.23 -14.20
#